data_AF-A0A352VGN8-F1
#
_entry.id   AF-A0A352VGN8-F1
#
_cell.length_a   1.000
_cell.length_b   1.000
_cell.length_c   1.000
_cell.angle_alpha   90.00
_cell.angle_beta   90.00
_cell.angle_gamma   90.00
#
_symmetry.space_group_name_H-M   'P 1'
#
loop_
_entity.id
_entity.type
_entity.pdbx_description
1 polymer ?
#
loop_
_entity_poly.entity_id
_entity_poly.type
_entity_poly.pdbx_seq_one_letter_code
_entity_poly.pdbx_strand_id
1 'polypeptide(L)'
;MDTLGGSVQLTNGISAGSPSWSPDGLRIAFTRSSDSGSSIYVVGRDGSALSELVSGVQAGAVAWSPGGNTIAYSTLGGSVDSHMFLFDLTTSVTTQLTQPDSINRNLSWSPDGSQAVFESNRSGIFQIYRMEADGSDVVGLSDVSGGARDPAWSPRGTQIAFASSDSGGLSIYLMQSDGSNVQILTDQAGSDYTPTWSPDCSRVAFASDRNVAVASARNIWVASVGGSGLRQVSSR
;
A
#
# COMPACT_ATOMS: atom_id res chain seq x y z
N MET A 1 -13.19 -29.17 18.46
CA MET A 1 -12.68 -28.17 19.42
C MET A 1 -11.86 -27.19 18.61
N ASP A 2 -12.49 -26.10 18.20
CA ASP A 2 -11.83 -25.00 17.47
C ASP A 2 -11.07 -24.13 18.49
N THR A 3 -9.75 -24.14 18.42
CA THR A 3 -8.95 -23.06 19.02
C THR A 3 -8.97 -21.89 18.04
N LEU A 4 -9.98 -21.03 18.16
CA LEU A 4 -9.91 -19.67 17.63
C LEU A 4 -8.64 -19.04 18.21
N GLY A 5 -7.63 -18.85 17.36
CA GLY A 5 -6.39 -18.17 17.71
C GLY A 5 -6.73 -16.79 18.28
N GLY A 6 -6.37 -16.59 19.55
CA GLY A 6 -6.58 -15.31 20.22
C GLY A 6 -5.84 -14.18 19.49
N SER A 7 -6.41 -12.99 19.50
CA SER A 7 -5.71 -11.78 19.05
C SER A 7 -4.49 -11.53 19.92
N VAL A 8 -3.31 -11.42 19.32
CA VAL A 8 -2.07 -11.03 20.03
C VAL A 8 -1.82 -9.55 19.77
N GLN A 9 -1.77 -8.76 20.84
CA GLN A 9 -1.39 -7.35 20.76
C GLN A 9 0.14 -7.23 20.68
N LEU A 10 0.64 -6.59 19.62
CA LEU A 10 2.08 -6.50 19.34
C LEU A 10 2.72 -5.18 19.82
N THR A 11 1.91 -4.14 20.08
CA THR A 11 2.38 -2.83 20.56
C THR A 11 1.47 -2.28 21.67
N ASN A 12 2.03 -1.56 22.63
CA ASN A 12 1.31 -0.97 23.77
C ASN A 12 1.51 0.56 23.82
N GLY A 13 0.42 1.32 23.92
CA GLY A 13 0.43 2.75 24.28
C GLY A 13 1.06 3.70 23.26
N ILE A 14 1.32 3.26 22.02
CA ILE A 14 2.02 4.03 20.99
C ILE A 14 1.30 3.88 19.65
N SER A 15 1.24 4.96 18.87
CA SER A 15 0.68 4.92 17.51
C SER A 15 1.57 4.08 16.60
N ALA A 16 1.01 3.01 16.04
CA ALA A 16 1.65 2.13 15.08
C ALA A 16 0.75 1.94 13.86
N GLY A 17 1.34 1.88 12.67
CA GLY A 17 0.58 1.85 11.42
C GLY A 17 1.30 1.14 10.27
N SER A 18 0.61 1.06 9.13
CA SER A 18 1.12 0.53 7.86
C SER A 18 1.78 -0.85 7.96
N PRO A 19 1.16 -1.86 8.60
CA PRO A 19 1.80 -3.16 8.76
C PRO A 19 2.01 -3.88 7.41
N SER A 20 3.15 -4.53 7.26
CA SER A 20 3.50 -5.36 6.10
C SER A 20 4.07 -6.70 6.57
N TRP A 21 3.48 -7.81 6.12
CA TRP A 21 3.97 -9.15 6.40
C TRP A 21 5.20 -9.47 5.56
N SER A 22 6.15 -10.20 6.15
CA SER A 22 7.16 -10.89 5.36
C SER A 22 6.52 -12.01 4.51
N PRO A 23 7.04 -12.32 3.30
CA PRO A 23 6.56 -13.38 2.42
C PRO A 23 6.53 -14.76 3.06
N ASP A 24 7.42 -15.02 4.03
CA ASP A 24 7.40 -16.27 4.82
C ASP A 24 6.32 -16.28 5.92
N GLY A 25 5.63 -15.16 6.16
CA GLY A 25 4.59 -15.01 7.17
C GLY A 25 5.10 -15.08 8.61
N LEU A 26 6.41 -14.91 8.83
CA LEU A 26 7.04 -15.04 10.16
C LEU A 26 7.25 -13.70 10.86
N ARG A 27 7.27 -12.59 10.13
CA ARG A 27 7.57 -11.25 10.64
C ARG A 27 6.59 -10.21 10.10
N ILE A 28 6.47 -9.12 10.84
CA ILE A 28 5.69 -7.94 10.47
C ILE A 28 6.60 -6.72 10.56
N ALA A 29 6.74 -6.00 9.46
CA ALA A 29 7.28 -4.64 9.44
C ALA A 29 6.15 -3.63 9.69
N PHE A 30 6.40 -2.58 10.45
CA PHE A 30 5.41 -1.54 10.71
C PHE A 30 6.09 -0.23 11.09
N THR A 31 5.34 0.87 11.00
CA THR A 31 5.80 2.16 11.52
C THR A 31 5.37 2.36 12.95
N ARG A 32 6.23 2.99 13.74
CA ARG A 32 5.94 3.38 15.12
C ARG A 32 6.27 4.86 15.29
N SER A 33 5.31 5.63 15.76
CA SER A 33 5.47 7.07 16.02
C SER A 33 5.83 7.32 17.48
N SER A 34 6.68 8.31 17.73
CA SER A 34 6.94 8.92 19.02
C SER A 34 6.71 10.43 18.91
N ASP A 35 6.87 11.15 20.04
CA ASP A 35 6.79 12.61 20.07
C ASP A 35 7.84 13.29 19.17
N SER A 36 8.90 12.58 18.79
CA SER A 36 10.01 13.08 17.99
C SER A 36 9.99 12.65 16.52
N GLY A 37 8.97 11.90 16.07
CA GLY A 37 8.85 11.42 14.69
C GLY A 37 8.46 9.94 14.59
N SER A 38 8.54 9.35 13.40
CA SER A 38 8.25 7.93 13.19
C SER A 38 9.45 7.16 12.64
N SER A 39 9.57 5.91 13.10
CA SER A 39 10.62 4.95 12.75
C SER A 39 10.01 3.66 12.19
N ILE A 40 10.85 2.80 11.61
CA ILE A 40 10.46 1.49 11.09
C ILE A 40 10.91 0.41 12.07
N TYR A 41 9.98 -0.48 12.41
CA TYR A 41 10.21 -1.61 13.29
C TYR A 41 9.88 -2.92 12.57
N VAL A 42 10.51 -4.01 13.02
CA VAL A 42 10.13 -5.38 12.69
C VAL A 42 9.93 -6.18 13.96
N VAL A 43 8.91 -7.03 13.95
CA VAL A 43 8.58 -7.95 15.04
C VAL A 43 8.26 -9.33 14.48
N GLY A 44 8.52 -10.38 15.27
CA GLY A 44 8.01 -11.71 14.99
C GLY A 44 6.48 -11.75 15.01
N ARG A 45 5.86 -12.66 14.25
CA ARG A 45 4.40 -12.82 14.17
C ARG A 45 3.71 -13.09 15.51
N ASP A 46 4.49 -13.59 16.48
CA ASP A 46 4.08 -13.89 17.85
C ASP A 46 4.38 -12.75 18.84
N GLY A 47 4.91 -11.62 18.36
CA GLY A 47 5.32 -10.48 19.17
C GLY A 47 6.74 -10.54 19.70
N SER A 48 7.49 -11.61 19.42
CA SER A 48 8.88 -11.74 19.84
C SER A 48 9.83 -10.88 19.00
N ALA A 49 11.06 -10.68 19.50
CA ALA A 49 12.17 -10.08 18.76
C ALA A 49 11.87 -8.71 18.11
N LEU A 50 11.11 -7.85 18.81
CA LEU A 50 10.88 -6.47 18.35
C LEU A 50 12.22 -5.72 18.22
N SER A 51 12.49 -5.19 17.03
CA SER A 51 13.68 -4.39 16.73
C SER A 51 13.30 -3.15 15.94
N GLU A 52 13.90 -2.01 16.30
CA GLU A 52 13.94 -0.84 15.43
C GLU A 52 14.94 -1.10 14.30
N LEU A 53 14.55 -0.88 13.05
CA LEU A 53 15.41 -1.07 11.88
C LEU A 53 15.94 0.26 11.34
N VAL A 54 15.05 1.25 11.21
CA VAL A 54 15.39 2.56 10.64
C VAL A 54 14.81 3.63 11.56
N SER A 55 15.68 4.41 12.19
CA SER A 55 15.33 5.37 13.24
C SER A 55 15.09 6.77 12.69
N GLY A 56 14.00 7.42 13.12
CA GLY A 56 13.80 8.86 13.00
C GLY A 56 13.57 9.41 11.58
N VAL A 57 13.17 8.57 10.63
CA VAL A 57 13.02 8.94 9.21
C VAL A 57 11.67 9.57 8.86
N GLN A 58 10.84 9.86 9.86
CA GLN A 58 9.43 10.23 9.63
C GLN A 58 8.75 9.20 8.73
N ALA A 59 8.91 7.92 9.08
CA ALA A 59 8.43 6.79 8.30
C ALA A 59 6.92 6.86 8.00
N GLY A 60 6.57 6.60 6.74
CA GLY A 60 5.20 6.50 6.21
C GLY A 60 4.78 5.05 5.92
N ALA A 61 4.41 4.73 4.68
CA ALA A 61 4.05 3.36 4.33
C ALA A 61 5.30 2.47 4.26
N VAL A 62 5.20 1.20 4.68
CA VAL A 62 6.27 0.20 4.55
C VAL A 62 5.78 -1.01 3.76
N ALA A 63 6.66 -1.62 2.98
CA ALA A 63 6.36 -2.80 2.17
C ALA A 63 7.58 -3.75 2.11
N TRP A 64 7.42 -4.97 2.62
CA TRP A 64 8.41 -6.02 2.44
C TRP A 64 8.52 -6.42 0.96
N SER A 65 9.74 -6.63 0.47
CA SER A 65 9.94 -7.18 -0.87
C SER A 65 9.52 -8.65 -0.95
N PRO A 66 9.08 -9.14 -2.13
CA PRO A 66 8.71 -10.55 -2.32
C PRO A 66 9.86 -11.54 -2.04
N GLY A 67 11.10 -11.14 -2.32
CA GLY A 67 12.30 -11.93 -2.03
C GLY A 67 12.70 -11.92 -0.55
N GLY A 68 12.17 -10.97 0.22
CA GLY A 68 12.28 -10.94 1.66
C GLY A 68 13.60 -10.46 2.28
N ASN A 69 14.43 -9.86 1.45
CA ASN A 69 15.74 -9.32 1.83
C ASN A 69 15.70 -7.80 2.02
N THR A 70 14.63 -7.12 1.63
CA THR A 70 14.53 -5.66 1.68
C THR A 70 13.16 -5.18 2.18
N ILE A 71 13.12 -3.95 2.69
CA ILE A 71 11.91 -3.24 3.06
C ILE A 71 11.89 -1.90 2.31
N ALA A 72 10.92 -1.72 1.44
CA ALA A 72 10.62 -0.40 0.88
C ALA A 72 9.86 0.43 1.92
N TYR A 73 10.15 1.73 1.97
CA TYR A 73 9.40 2.65 2.81
C TYR A 73 9.35 4.06 2.24
N SER A 74 8.30 4.78 2.57
CA SER A 74 8.20 6.22 2.27
C SER A 74 8.63 7.05 3.48
N THR A 75 9.19 8.23 3.26
CA THR A 75 9.32 9.27 4.29
C THR A 75 8.20 10.29 4.16
N LEU A 76 7.79 10.89 5.28
CA LEU A 76 6.80 11.95 5.34
C LEU A 76 7.51 13.30 5.55
N GLY A 77 8.08 13.89 4.50
CA GLY A 77 8.66 15.24 4.55
C GLY A 77 7.62 16.35 4.36
N GLY A 78 6.57 16.35 5.17
CA GLY A 78 5.50 17.35 5.10
C GLY A 78 4.75 17.36 3.76
N SER A 79 4.20 18.52 3.38
CA SER A 79 3.32 18.68 2.20
C SER A 79 4.05 18.72 0.85
N VAL A 80 5.37 18.54 0.82
CA VAL A 80 6.19 18.73 -0.40
C VAL A 80 7.17 17.58 -0.68
N ASP A 81 7.70 16.88 0.34
CA ASP A 81 8.86 16.00 0.15
C ASP A 81 8.64 14.59 0.70
N SER A 82 7.83 13.76 0.03
CA SER A 82 7.79 12.32 0.33
C SER A 82 8.60 11.53 -0.68
N HIS A 83 9.54 10.72 -0.21
CA HIS A 83 10.40 9.91 -1.08
C HIS A 83 10.35 8.45 -0.69
N MET A 84 10.59 7.58 -1.66
CA MET A 84 10.70 6.15 -1.48
C MET A 84 12.16 5.75 -1.27
N PHE A 85 12.36 4.85 -0.32
CA PHE A 85 13.65 4.27 0.03
C PHE A 85 13.55 2.76 0.10
N LEU A 86 14.69 2.09 -0.05
CA LEU A 86 14.86 0.66 0.12
C LEU A 86 15.90 0.40 1.22
N PHE A 87 15.50 -0.33 2.26
CA PHE A 87 16.40 -0.81 3.31
C PHE A 87 16.73 -2.28 3.07
N ASP A 88 18.01 -2.61 2.96
CA ASP A 88 18.50 -3.98 2.82
C ASP A 88 18.75 -4.60 4.21
N LEU A 89 18.05 -5.70 4.50
CA LEU A 89 18.09 -6.38 5.80
C LEU A 89 19.40 -7.14 6.05
N THR A 90 20.19 -7.40 5.01
CA THR A 90 21.45 -8.16 5.11
C THR A 90 22.63 -7.24 5.35
N THR A 91 22.66 -6.11 4.66
CA THR A 91 23.76 -5.15 4.67
C THR A 91 23.48 -3.92 5.54
N SER A 92 22.22 -3.71 5.94
CA SER A 92 21.74 -2.50 6.63
C SER A 92 21.93 -1.22 5.81
N VAL A 93 22.08 -1.35 4.48
CA VAL A 93 22.22 -0.21 3.57
C VAL A 93 20.84 0.34 3.23
N THR A 94 20.74 1.66 3.18
CA THR A 94 19.55 2.39 2.70
C THR A 94 19.85 3.05 1.36
N THR A 95 19.00 2.80 0.37
CA THR A 95 19.05 3.43 -0.96
C THR A 95 17.81 4.28 -1.19
N GLN A 96 17.97 5.51 -1.66
CA GLN A 96 16.85 6.34 -2.09
C GLN A 96 16.45 5.96 -3.52
N LEU A 97 15.16 5.69 -3.76
CA LEU A 97 14.63 5.26 -5.06
C LEU A 97 14.08 6.43 -5.89
N THR A 98 13.63 7.51 -5.24
CA THR A 98 12.95 8.63 -5.93
C THR A 98 13.60 9.98 -5.64
N GLN A 99 13.59 10.88 -6.62
CA GLN A 99 14.18 12.22 -6.54
C GLN A 99 13.32 13.22 -5.71
N PRO A 100 13.91 14.34 -5.23
CA PRO A 100 13.27 15.26 -4.30
C PRO A 100 12.34 16.32 -4.93
N ASP A 101 11.85 16.12 -6.15
CA ASP A 101 11.02 17.11 -6.88
C ASP A 101 9.52 16.79 -6.86
N SER A 102 9.14 15.74 -6.15
CA SER A 102 7.79 15.19 -6.16
C SER A 102 7.45 14.45 -4.86
N ILE A 103 6.16 14.33 -4.59
CA ILE A 103 5.63 13.50 -3.52
C ILE A 103 5.45 12.08 -4.08
N ASN A 104 6.16 11.11 -3.54
CA ASN A 104 6.16 9.72 -3.94
C ASN A 104 5.73 8.84 -2.74
N ARG A 105 4.68 8.03 -2.89
CA ARG A 105 4.07 7.26 -1.78
C ARG A 105 3.50 5.92 -2.25
N ASN A 106 3.03 5.12 -1.28
CA ASN A 106 2.20 3.95 -1.50
C ASN A 106 2.77 2.94 -2.51
N LEU A 107 4.03 2.55 -2.30
CA LEU A 107 4.70 1.58 -3.16
C LEU A 107 4.08 0.18 -3.01
N SER A 108 3.86 -0.48 -4.15
CA SER A 108 3.49 -1.89 -4.25
C SER A 108 4.45 -2.63 -5.18
N TRP A 109 5.04 -3.73 -4.71
CA TRP A 109 5.94 -4.58 -5.49
C TRP A 109 5.20 -5.40 -6.55
N SER A 110 5.85 -5.65 -7.70
CA SER A 110 5.51 -6.75 -8.60
C SER A 110 5.73 -8.10 -7.89
N PRO A 111 5.03 -9.19 -8.25
CA PRO A 111 5.14 -10.46 -7.53
C PRO A 111 6.52 -11.10 -7.56
N ASP A 112 7.29 -10.85 -8.62
CA ASP A 112 8.68 -11.30 -8.78
C ASP A 112 9.69 -10.35 -8.10
N GLY A 113 9.24 -9.19 -7.62
CA GLY A 113 10.05 -8.19 -6.94
C GLY A 113 11.03 -7.44 -7.84
N SER A 114 10.94 -7.59 -9.17
CA SER A 114 11.81 -6.86 -10.10
C SER A 114 11.36 -5.43 -10.32
N GLN A 115 10.09 -5.13 -10.08
CA GLN A 115 9.49 -3.82 -10.33
C GLN A 115 8.62 -3.38 -9.15
N ALA A 116 8.30 -2.10 -9.13
CA ALA A 116 7.35 -1.54 -8.20
C ALA A 116 6.47 -0.48 -8.86
N VAL A 117 5.23 -0.37 -8.40
CA VAL A 117 4.35 0.77 -8.71
C VAL A 117 4.21 1.66 -7.50
N PHE A 118 4.04 2.95 -7.72
CA PHE A 118 3.89 3.95 -6.67
C PHE A 118 3.07 5.14 -7.20
N GLU A 119 2.48 5.92 -6.29
CA GLU A 119 1.82 7.17 -6.68
C GLU A 119 2.81 8.33 -6.66
N SER A 120 2.72 9.23 -7.65
CA SER A 120 3.50 10.45 -7.68
C SER A 120 2.75 11.61 -8.31
N ASN A 121 2.92 12.81 -7.75
CA ASN A 121 2.32 14.05 -8.27
C ASN A 121 3.19 14.82 -9.26
N ARG A 122 4.26 14.21 -9.79
CA ARG A 122 5.23 14.88 -10.68
C ARG A 122 4.64 15.44 -11.98
N SER A 123 3.45 14.99 -12.39
CA SER A 123 2.69 15.52 -13.54
C SER A 123 1.66 16.59 -13.15
N GLY A 124 1.68 17.09 -11.91
CA GLY A 124 0.78 18.12 -11.39
C GLY A 124 -0.39 17.58 -10.55
N ILE A 125 -0.82 16.34 -10.80
CA ILE A 125 -1.74 15.56 -9.97
C ILE A 125 -1.16 14.17 -9.73
N PHE A 126 -1.57 13.48 -8.67
CA PHE A 126 -1.10 12.11 -8.43
C PHE A 126 -1.50 11.19 -9.58
N GLN A 127 -0.52 10.48 -10.12
CA GLN A 127 -0.67 9.39 -11.09
C GLN A 127 0.13 8.18 -10.62
N ILE A 128 -0.15 7.01 -11.20
CA ILE A 128 0.61 5.79 -10.94
C ILE A 128 1.81 5.74 -11.88
N TYR A 129 2.98 5.51 -11.30
CA TYR A 129 4.23 5.28 -11.98
C TYR A 129 4.75 3.89 -11.64
N ARG A 130 5.53 3.32 -12.56
CA ARG A 130 6.31 2.11 -12.37
C ARG A 130 7.79 2.45 -12.37
N MET A 131 8.60 1.70 -11.64
CA MET A 131 10.06 1.72 -11.71
C MET A 131 10.60 0.29 -11.54
N GLU A 132 11.86 0.07 -11.91
CA GLU A 132 12.61 -1.13 -11.54
C GLU A 132 12.91 -1.13 -10.03
N ALA A 133 13.25 -2.29 -9.47
CA ALA A 133 13.46 -2.48 -8.03
C ALA A 133 14.58 -1.60 -7.43
N ASP A 134 15.52 -1.15 -8.26
CA ASP A 134 16.60 -0.25 -7.90
C ASP A 134 16.23 1.24 -8.03
N GLY A 135 15.00 1.55 -8.47
CA GLY A 135 14.50 2.92 -8.67
C GLY A 135 14.74 3.48 -10.07
N SER A 136 15.37 2.72 -10.97
CA SER A 136 15.59 3.12 -12.36
C SER A 136 14.34 2.95 -13.25
N ASP A 137 14.44 3.42 -14.50
CA ASP A 137 13.42 3.30 -15.54
C ASP A 137 12.00 3.66 -15.11
N VAL A 138 11.87 4.85 -14.50
CA VAL A 138 10.57 5.35 -14.06
C VAL A 138 9.67 5.68 -15.25
N VAL A 139 8.51 5.03 -15.35
CA VAL A 139 7.52 5.18 -16.44
C VAL A 139 6.14 5.48 -15.86
N GLY A 140 5.42 6.45 -16.43
CA GLY A 140 4.01 6.71 -16.07
C GLY A 140 3.07 5.66 -16.64
N LEU A 141 2.17 5.12 -15.81
CA LEU A 141 1.18 4.10 -16.21
C LEU A 141 -0.24 4.65 -16.33
N SER A 142 -0.59 5.70 -15.59
CA SER A 142 -1.94 6.29 -15.62
C SER A 142 -1.92 7.75 -16.08
N ASP A 143 -3.04 8.16 -16.68
CA ASP A 143 -3.32 9.54 -17.06
C ASP A 143 -4.83 9.82 -16.86
N VAL A 144 -5.26 9.78 -15.61
CA VAL A 144 -6.67 9.99 -15.20
C VAL A 144 -6.86 11.39 -14.63
N SER A 145 -7.99 12.04 -14.92
CA SER A 145 -8.18 13.47 -14.63
C SER A 145 -8.38 13.79 -13.14
N GLY A 146 -8.96 12.86 -12.37
CA GLY A 146 -9.17 12.89 -10.93
C GLY A 146 -7.96 12.42 -10.14
N GLY A 147 -6.88 12.05 -10.83
CA GLY A 147 -5.68 11.46 -10.24
C GLY A 147 -5.87 10.00 -9.85
N ALA A 148 -4.75 9.30 -9.70
CA ALA A 148 -4.68 7.91 -9.29
C ALA A 148 -3.81 7.77 -8.04
N ARG A 149 -4.30 6.99 -7.08
CA ARG A 149 -3.72 6.81 -5.75
C ARG A 149 -3.81 5.37 -5.27
N ASP A 150 -3.07 5.07 -4.21
CA ASP A 150 -3.09 3.78 -3.50
C ASP A 150 -2.95 2.56 -4.45
N PRO A 151 -1.91 2.50 -5.29
CA PRO A 151 -1.78 1.40 -6.24
C PRO A 151 -1.50 0.07 -5.53
N ALA A 152 -2.11 -1.00 -6.03
CA ALA A 152 -1.88 -2.37 -5.56
C ALA A 152 -1.66 -3.30 -6.76
N TRP A 153 -0.44 -3.84 -6.88
CA TRP A 153 -0.10 -4.82 -7.90
C TRP A 153 -0.75 -6.17 -7.56
N SER A 154 -1.41 -6.79 -8.52
CA SER A 154 -1.99 -8.13 -8.34
C SER A 154 -0.90 -9.17 -8.06
N PRO A 155 -1.15 -10.16 -7.18
CA PRO A 155 -0.25 -11.30 -6.95
C PRO A 155 0.03 -12.15 -8.20
N ARG A 156 -0.73 -11.96 -9.29
CA ARG A 156 -0.53 -12.63 -10.60
C ARG A 156 0.31 -11.80 -11.55
N GLY A 157 0.63 -10.55 -11.20
CA GLY A 157 1.52 -9.68 -11.95
C GLY A 157 0.86 -8.99 -13.14
N THR A 158 -0.37 -9.38 -13.50
CA THR A 158 -1.02 -8.97 -14.75
C THR A 158 -1.79 -7.65 -14.65
N GLN A 159 -2.23 -7.28 -13.43
CA GLN A 159 -3.08 -6.11 -13.21
C GLN A 159 -2.63 -5.27 -12.02
N ILE A 160 -3.03 -4.00 -12.04
CA ILE A 160 -2.88 -3.05 -10.94
C ILE A 160 -4.26 -2.49 -10.61
N ALA A 161 -4.60 -2.48 -9.31
CA ALA A 161 -5.77 -1.79 -8.78
C ALA A 161 -5.34 -0.43 -8.22
N PHE A 162 -6.18 0.60 -8.35
CA PHE A 162 -5.91 1.93 -7.80
C PHE A 162 -7.21 2.68 -7.51
N ALA A 163 -7.16 3.71 -6.68
CA ALA A 163 -8.30 4.59 -6.43
C ALA A 163 -8.22 5.86 -7.30
N SER A 164 -9.34 6.27 -7.90
CA SER A 164 -9.43 7.51 -8.67
C SER A 164 -10.80 8.18 -8.51
N SER A 165 -10.84 9.51 -8.62
CA SER A 165 -12.07 10.31 -8.53
C SER A 165 -12.66 10.71 -9.89
N ASP A 166 -12.24 10.07 -10.99
CA ASP A 166 -12.76 10.33 -12.34
C ASP A 166 -14.29 10.12 -12.46
N SER A 167 -14.88 9.32 -11.58
CA SER A 167 -16.32 9.04 -11.50
C SER A 167 -17.08 10.00 -10.56
N GLY A 168 -16.43 11.06 -10.06
CA GLY A 168 -17.01 12.08 -9.16
C GLY A 168 -16.83 11.81 -7.65
N GLY A 169 -16.62 10.56 -7.26
CA GLY A 169 -16.14 10.13 -5.94
C GLY A 169 -15.01 9.12 -6.11
N LEU A 170 -14.27 8.79 -5.04
CA LEU A 170 -13.21 7.79 -5.18
C LEU A 170 -13.82 6.42 -5.49
N SER A 171 -13.40 5.83 -6.60
CA SER A 171 -13.78 4.51 -7.05
C SER A 171 -12.53 3.68 -7.26
N ILE A 172 -12.65 2.35 -7.17
CA ILE A 172 -11.56 1.45 -7.50
C ILE A 172 -11.55 1.24 -9.00
N TYR A 173 -10.38 1.40 -9.60
CA TYR A 173 -10.10 1.14 -11.01
C TYR A 173 -9.12 -0.03 -11.11
N LEU A 174 -9.16 -0.70 -12.26
CA LEU A 174 -8.18 -1.70 -12.67
C LEU A 174 -7.51 -1.25 -13.96
N MET A 175 -6.24 -1.57 -14.12
CA MET A 175 -5.52 -1.52 -15.39
C MET A 175 -4.63 -2.76 -15.54
N GLN A 176 -4.19 -3.05 -16.75
CA GLN A 176 -3.11 -4.02 -16.96
C GLN A 176 -1.80 -3.48 -16.37
N SER A 177 -0.85 -4.36 -16.09
CA SER A 177 0.46 -3.99 -15.52
C SER A 177 1.32 -3.10 -16.43
N ASP A 178 0.96 -2.98 -17.71
CA ASP A 178 1.56 -2.05 -18.67
C ASP A 178 0.84 -0.69 -18.74
N GLY A 179 -0.20 -0.48 -17.92
CA GLY A 179 -1.01 0.74 -17.88
C GLY A 179 -2.20 0.74 -18.85
N SER A 180 -2.34 -0.27 -19.72
CA SER A 180 -3.45 -0.34 -20.67
C SER A 180 -4.77 -0.79 -20.02
N ASN A 181 -5.88 -0.61 -20.74
CA ASN A 181 -7.21 -1.10 -20.37
C ASN A 181 -7.68 -0.66 -18.96
N VAL A 182 -7.56 0.64 -18.69
CA VAL A 182 -8.10 1.28 -17.49
C VAL A 182 -9.63 1.13 -17.48
N GLN A 183 -10.17 0.57 -16.40
CA GLN A 183 -11.60 0.32 -16.23
C GLN A 183 -12.04 0.53 -14.78
N ILE A 184 -13.27 1.00 -14.61
CA ILE A 184 -13.89 1.17 -13.28
C ILE A 184 -14.31 -0.22 -12.76
N LEU A 185 -13.91 -0.56 -11.53
CA LEU A 185 -14.34 -1.75 -10.82
C LEU A 185 -15.52 -1.49 -9.88
N THR A 186 -15.58 -0.30 -9.28
CA THR A 186 -16.67 0.10 -8.38
C THR A 186 -17.29 1.41 -8.83
N ASP A 187 -18.62 1.46 -8.96
CA ASP A 187 -19.35 2.62 -9.50
C ASP A 187 -20.51 3.07 -8.59
N GLN A 188 -20.63 2.44 -7.42
CA GLN A 188 -21.71 2.70 -6.47
C GLN A 188 -21.40 3.91 -5.59
N ALA A 189 -22.45 4.63 -5.18
CA ALA A 189 -22.32 5.79 -4.31
C ALA A 189 -21.50 5.50 -3.03
N GLY A 190 -20.72 6.50 -2.63
CA GLY A 190 -19.67 6.40 -1.62
C GLY A 190 -18.28 6.56 -2.24
N SER A 191 -17.26 6.62 -1.39
CA SER A 191 -15.86 6.60 -1.78
C SER A 191 -15.20 5.29 -1.33
N ASP A 192 -14.47 4.67 -2.25
CA ASP A 192 -13.72 3.44 -2.07
C ASP A 192 -12.21 3.73 -2.12
N TYR A 193 -11.46 3.17 -1.16
CA TYR A 193 -10.08 3.55 -0.84
C TYR A 193 -9.19 2.31 -0.66
N THR A 194 -7.87 2.49 -0.83
CA THR A 194 -6.83 1.52 -0.43
C THR A 194 -7.13 0.08 -0.87
N PRO A 195 -7.19 -0.20 -2.20
CA PRO A 195 -7.47 -1.54 -2.69
C PRO A 195 -6.36 -2.52 -2.32
N THR A 196 -6.71 -3.79 -2.10
CA THR A 196 -5.77 -4.90 -1.96
C THR A 196 -6.33 -6.17 -2.58
N TRP A 197 -5.47 -7.00 -3.14
CA TRP A 197 -5.87 -8.18 -3.89
C TRP A 197 -6.00 -9.41 -3.01
N SER A 198 -6.97 -10.27 -3.33
CA SER A 198 -6.96 -11.64 -2.82
C SER A 198 -5.75 -12.42 -3.38
N PRO A 199 -5.18 -13.39 -2.63
CA PRO A 199 -4.04 -14.19 -3.11
C PRO A 199 -4.30 -14.94 -4.41
N ASP A 200 -5.56 -15.30 -4.69
CA ASP A 200 -5.99 -15.97 -5.92
C ASP A 200 -6.20 -15.02 -7.11
N CYS A 201 -6.09 -13.69 -6.89
CA CYS A 201 -6.34 -12.62 -7.86
C CYS A 201 -7.77 -12.55 -8.40
N SER A 202 -8.75 -13.17 -7.73
CA SER A 202 -10.14 -13.13 -8.18
C SER A 202 -10.93 -11.93 -7.64
N ARG A 203 -10.43 -11.29 -6.57
CA ARG A 203 -11.15 -10.25 -5.83
C ARG A 203 -10.23 -9.12 -5.38
N VAL A 204 -10.84 -7.96 -5.17
CA VAL A 204 -10.22 -6.80 -4.54
C VAL A 204 -11.00 -6.44 -3.29
N ALA A 205 -10.31 -6.35 -2.15
CA ALA A 205 -10.83 -5.79 -0.91
C ALA A 205 -10.44 -4.31 -0.80
N PHE A 206 -11.28 -3.50 -0.18
CA PHE A 206 -11.06 -2.06 -0.04
C PHE A 206 -11.83 -1.49 1.14
N ALA A 207 -11.40 -0.33 1.63
CA ALA A 207 -12.14 0.44 2.62
C ALA A 207 -13.18 1.31 1.90
N SER A 208 -14.40 1.40 2.43
CA SER A 208 -15.48 2.18 1.83
C SER A 208 -16.25 2.95 2.89
N ASP A 209 -16.66 4.17 2.57
CA ASP A 209 -17.60 4.95 3.40
C ASP A 209 -19.07 4.67 3.09
N ARG A 210 -19.33 3.70 2.22
CA ARG A 210 -20.68 3.30 1.90
C ARG A 210 -21.42 2.80 3.15
N ASN A 211 -22.65 3.29 3.31
CA ASN A 211 -23.60 2.90 4.36
C ASN A 211 -23.08 3.08 5.79
N VAL A 212 -22.25 4.09 6.04
CA VAL A 212 -21.80 4.45 7.39
C VAL A 212 -22.59 5.63 7.95
N ALA A 213 -22.93 5.56 9.25
CA ALA A 213 -23.67 6.64 9.92
C ALA A 213 -22.77 7.84 10.32
N VAL A 214 -21.46 7.64 10.35
CA VAL A 214 -20.48 8.64 10.78
C VAL A 214 -19.55 8.94 9.61
N ALA A 215 -19.40 10.21 9.23
CA ALA A 215 -18.66 10.62 8.04
C ALA A 215 -17.20 10.13 7.97
N SER A 216 -16.57 9.85 9.12
CA SER A 216 -15.20 9.32 9.21
C SER A 216 -15.12 7.79 9.27
N ALA A 217 -16.25 7.09 9.43
CA ALA A 217 -16.25 5.64 9.49
C ALA A 217 -16.05 5.04 8.10
N ARG A 218 -15.38 3.88 8.06
CA ARG A 218 -15.17 3.09 6.85
C ARG A 218 -15.39 1.61 7.20
N ASN A 219 -16.00 0.86 6.29
CA ASN A 219 -16.14 -0.60 6.37
C ASN A 219 -15.29 -1.27 5.30
N ILE A 220 -14.94 -2.54 5.51
CA ILE A 220 -14.25 -3.35 4.50
C ILE A 220 -15.27 -4.00 3.55
N TRP A 221 -15.05 -3.79 2.26
CA TRP A 221 -15.83 -4.32 1.16
C TRP A 221 -14.95 -5.15 0.23
N VAL A 222 -15.58 -6.02 -0.54
CA VAL A 222 -14.92 -6.86 -1.55
C VAL A 222 -15.72 -6.81 -2.84
N ALA A 223 -15.02 -6.65 -3.97
CA ALA A 223 -15.57 -6.79 -5.32
C ALA A 223 -14.84 -7.92 -6.07
N SER A 224 -15.55 -8.62 -6.95
CA SER A 224 -14.90 -9.56 -7.87
C SER A 224 -14.31 -8.80 -9.04
N VAL A 225 -13.15 -9.23 -9.56
CA VAL A 225 -12.44 -8.57 -10.67
C VAL A 225 -13.28 -8.47 -11.94
N GLY A 226 -14.24 -9.38 -12.14
CA GLY A 226 -15.22 -9.31 -13.22
C GLY A 226 -16.38 -8.33 -13.00
N GLY A 227 -16.30 -7.41 -12.03
CA GLY A 227 -17.29 -6.36 -11.76
C GLY A 227 -18.58 -6.80 -11.04
N SER A 228 -18.72 -8.09 -10.71
CA SER A 228 -19.89 -8.62 -9.99
C SER A 228 -19.60 -8.92 -8.51
N GLY A 229 -20.65 -8.99 -7.69
CA GLY A 229 -20.56 -9.53 -6.33
C GLY A 229 -19.95 -8.59 -5.28
N LEU A 230 -20.20 -7.29 -5.42
CA LEU A 230 -19.86 -6.29 -4.39
C LEU A 230 -20.54 -6.66 -3.05
N ARG A 231 -19.75 -6.93 -2.02
CA ARG A 231 -20.27 -7.28 -0.68
C ARG A 231 -19.47 -6.64 0.45
N GLN A 232 -20.16 -6.24 1.51
CA GLN A 232 -19.55 -5.85 2.77
C GLN A 232 -19.06 -7.09 3.54
N VAL A 233 -17.88 -7.00 4.16
CA VAL A 233 -17.28 -8.12 4.92
C VAL A 233 -17.12 -7.79 6.40
N SER A 234 -17.09 -6.51 6.77
CA SER A 234 -17.07 -6.06 8.17
C SER A 234 -18.25 -5.15 8.47
N SER A 235 -18.91 -5.37 9.61
CA SER A 235 -19.82 -4.42 10.25
C SER A 235 -19.42 -4.30 11.72
N ARG A 236 -19.51 -3.10 12.28
CA ARG A 236 -19.44 -2.91 13.75
C ARG A 236 -20.78 -3.24 14.39
#